data_AF-A0A833JFF3-F1
#
_entry.id   AF-A0A833JFF3-F1
#
_cell.length_a   1.000
_cell.length_b   1.000
_cell.length_c   1.000
_cell.angle_alpha   90.00
_cell.angle_beta   90.00
_cell.angle_gamma   90.00
#
_symmetry.space_group_name_H-M   'P 1'
#
loop_
_entity.id
_entity.type
_entity.pdbx_description
1 polymer ?
#
loop_
_entity_poly.entity_id
_entity_poly.type
_entity_poly.pdbx_seq_one_letter_code
_entity_poly.pdbx_strand_id
1 'polypeptide(L)'
;MLKIVRNKKRQNSSEHSSGDQKHSHNNEHGLLPVRLYVGIFIVLLMMIFMNIGISMLPIPSIWIVSLLIFVAIIQTILVAVFYMELIHEDKFYSFVFGSAVLFMLLFFGITLGEIRGRDFFTATEGVKMMRGVDQNGNFAPGGPKLEKKSEGSH
;
A
#
# COMPACT_ATOMS: atom_id res chain seq x y z
N MET A 1 9.47 -35.82 74.51
CA MET A 1 7.99 -35.94 74.48
C MET A 1 7.38 -34.67 75.06
N LEU A 2 7.07 -33.67 74.23
CA LEU A 2 6.47 -32.39 74.68
C LEU A 2 5.00 -32.30 74.25
N LYS A 3 4.13 -31.81 75.15
CA LYS A 3 2.73 -31.50 74.84
C LYS A 3 2.66 -30.16 74.09
N ILE A 4 1.94 -30.13 72.97
CA ILE A 4 1.43 -28.87 72.40
C ILE A 4 -0.11 -28.94 72.34
N VAL A 5 -0.71 -28.25 73.32
CA VAL A 5 -1.93 -27.43 73.23
C VAL A 5 -3.05 -27.89 72.29
N ARG A 6 -4.17 -28.34 72.89
CA ARG A 6 -5.51 -28.28 72.28
C ARG A 6 -5.90 -26.82 72.04
N ASN A 7 -6.52 -26.49 70.90
CA ASN A 7 -7.57 -25.47 70.93
C ASN A 7 -8.77 -25.81 70.03
N LYS A 8 -9.93 -25.33 70.46
CA LYS A 8 -11.27 -25.75 70.06
C LYS A 8 -11.97 -24.58 69.39
N LYS A 9 -12.45 -24.74 68.15
CA LYS A 9 -13.55 -23.93 67.64
C LYS A 9 -14.44 -24.71 66.66
N ARG A 10 -15.56 -25.22 67.18
CA ARG A 10 -16.81 -25.36 66.42
C ARG A 10 -17.67 -24.16 66.78
N GLN A 11 -18.25 -23.51 65.78
CA GLN A 11 -19.31 -22.47 65.73
C GLN A 11 -19.05 -21.70 64.41
N ASN A 12 -20.01 -21.40 63.54
CA ASN A 12 -21.46 -21.57 63.60
C ASN A 12 -22.06 -21.87 62.22
N SER A 13 -23.28 -22.40 62.24
CA SER A 13 -24.22 -22.37 61.12
C SER A 13 -24.61 -20.94 60.75
N SER A 14 -24.70 -20.66 59.46
CA SER A 14 -25.54 -19.59 58.90
C SER A 14 -26.10 -20.06 57.57
N GLU A 15 -27.36 -20.46 57.57
CA GLU A 15 -28.13 -20.59 56.34
C GLU A 15 -28.19 -19.20 55.67
N HIS A 16 -27.88 -19.13 54.38
CA HIS A 16 -28.48 -18.09 53.57
C HIS A 16 -28.90 -18.62 52.22
N SER A 17 -30.17 -18.35 51.94
CA SER A 17 -30.97 -18.70 50.78
C SER A 17 -30.21 -18.72 49.46
N SER A 18 -30.54 -19.73 48.65
CA SER A 18 -30.46 -19.65 47.20
C SER A 18 -31.01 -18.30 46.73
N GLY A 19 -30.17 -17.49 46.10
CA GLY A 19 -30.55 -16.31 45.34
C GLY A 19 -30.03 -16.48 43.92
N ASP A 20 -30.92 -16.46 42.94
CA ASP A 20 -30.58 -16.58 41.52
C ASP A 20 -29.57 -15.51 41.09
N GLN A 21 -28.31 -15.89 40.98
CA GLN A 21 -27.29 -15.10 40.30
C GLN A 21 -27.02 -15.69 38.93
N LYS A 22 -27.93 -15.37 38.00
CA LYS A 22 -27.79 -15.61 36.56
C LYS A 22 -26.73 -14.66 35.97
N HIS A 23 -25.48 -14.82 36.41
CA HIS A 23 -24.32 -14.09 35.91
C HIS A 23 -23.95 -14.57 34.50
N SER A 24 -24.75 -14.14 33.53
CA SER A 24 -24.43 -14.18 32.11
C SER A 24 -23.32 -13.17 31.80
N HIS A 25 -22.09 -13.47 32.24
CA HIS A 25 -20.88 -12.75 31.82
C HIS A 25 -20.51 -13.11 30.37
N ASN A 26 -21.40 -12.77 29.44
CA ASN A 26 -21.04 -12.56 28.05
C ASN A 26 -20.26 -11.25 27.98
N ASN A 27 -18.98 -11.34 28.36
CA ASN A 27 -18.00 -10.28 28.18
C ASN A 27 -17.64 -10.19 26.69
N GLU A 28 -18.63 -9.90 25.84
CA GLU A 28 -18.46 -9.61 24.41
C GLU A 28 -17.82 -8.23 24.25
N HIS A 29 -16.55 -8.12 24.68
CA HIS A 29 -15.73 -6.93 24.50
C HIS A 29 -15.40 -6.73 23.02
N GLY A 30 -16.28 -6.02 22.32
CA GLY A 30 -15.91 -5.03 21.31
C GLY A 30 -15.21 -5.50 20.03
N LEU A 31 -14.93 -6.79 19.86
CA LEU A 31 -14.43 -7.30 18.59
C LEU A 31 -15.52 -7.15 17.53
N LEU A 32 -15.24 -6.34 16.51
CA LEU A 32 -16.11 -6.20 15.34
C LEU A 32 -16.51 -7.58 14.84
N PRO A 33 -17.81 -7.81 14.57
CA PRO A 33 -18.28 -9.14 14.25
C PRO A 33 -17.54 -9.63 13.01
N VAL A 34 -16.87 -10.79 13.09
CA VAL A 34 -16.08 -11.39 11.99
C VAL A 34 -16.86 -11.44 10.67
N ARG A 35 -18.19 -11.53 10.78
CA ARG A 35 -19.18 -11.42 9.69
C ARG A 35 -19.03 -10.14 8.84
N LEU A 36 -18.69 -9.00 9.45
CA LEU A 36 -18.45 -7.74 8.76
C LEU A 36 -17.20 -7.83 7.87
N TYR A 37 -16.04 -8.23 8.42
CA TYR A 37 -14.82 -8.42 7.64
C TYR A 37 -14.98 -9.44 6.51
N VAL A 38 -15.75 -10.52 6.73
CA VAL A 38 -16.09 -11.50 5.68
C VAL A 38 -17.04 -10.89 4.63
N GLY A 39 -17.97 -10.02 5.03
CA GLY A 39 -18.79 -9.25 4.09
C GLY A 39 -17.96 -8.33 3.20
N ILE A 40 -17.06 -7.54 3.79
CA ILE A 40 -16.13 -6.68 3.04
C ILE A 40 -15.23 -7.54 2.14
N PHE A 41 -14.71 -8.68 2.62
CA PHE A 41 -13.90 -9.62 1.82
C PHE A 41 -14.59 -10.02 0.52
N ILE A 42 -15.87 -10.39 0.60
CA ILE A 42 -16.68 -10.77 -0.57
C ILE A 42 -16.87 -9.58 -1.52
N VAL A 43 -17.03 -8.35 -1.01
CA VAL A 43 -17.10 -7.13 -1.83
C VAL A 43 -15.77 -6.85 -2.56
N LEU A 44 -14.61 -7.03 -1.91
CA LEU A 44 -13.31 -6.92 -2.58
C LEU A 44 -13.16 -7.98 -3.67
N LEU A 45 -13.58 -9.22 -3.38
CA LEU A 45 -13.51 -10.34 -4.31
C LEU A 45 -14.41 -10.10 -5.54
N MET A 46 -15.60 -9.53 -5.35
CA MET A 46 -16.45 -9.02 -6.43
C MET A 46 -15.77 -7.90 -7.24
N MET A 47 -15.10 -6.93 -6.60
CA MET A 47 -14.35 -5.89 -7.32
C MET A 47 -13.18 -6.45 -8.14
N ILE A 48 -12.52 -7.53 -7.68
CA ILE A 48 -11.51 -8.23 -8.48
C ILE A 48 -12.15 -8.78 -9.75
N PHE A 49 -13.25 -9.54 -9.66
CA PHE A 49 -13.94 -10.03 -10.87
C PHE A 49 -14.44 -8.90 -11.79
N MET A 50 -14.89 -7.78 -11.22
CA MET A 50 -15.26 -6.60 -11.98
C MET A 50 -14.07 -6.03 -12.77
N ASN A 51 -12.87 -5.98 -12.20
CA ASN A 51 -11.65 -5.58 -12.93
C ASN A 51 -11.30 -6.52 -14.09
N ILE A 52 -11.48 -7.85 -13.93
CA ILE A 52 -11.34 -8.80 -15.06
C ILE A 52 -12.37 -8.46 -16.15
N GLY A 53 -13.64 -8.25 -15.78
CA GLY A 53 -14.71 -7.90 -16.73
C GLY A 53 -14.46 -6.60 -17.50
N ILE A 54 -13.97 -5.55 -16.83
CA ILE A 54 -13.60 -4.28 -17.45
C ILE A 54 -12.41 -4.47 -18.42
N SER A 55 -11.43 -5.30 -18.05
CA SER A 55 -10.26 -5.59 -18.89
C SER A 55 -10.61 -6.32 -20.19
N MET A 56 -11.70 -7.10 -20.21
CA MET A 56 -12.20 -7.81 -21.39
C MET A 56 -13.10 -6.96 -22.31
N LEU A 57 -13.41 -5.73 -21.93
CA LEU A 57 -14.37 -4.89 -22.65
C LEU A 57 -13.74 -4.29 -23.92
N PRO A 58 -14.36 -4.40 -25.13
CA PRO A 58 -13.77 -3.95 -26.39
C PRO A 58 -13.88 -2.43 -26.61
N ILE A 59 -13.36 -1.66 -25.66
CA ILE A 59 -13.29 -0.18 -25.67
C ILE A 59 -11.84 0.30 -25.77
N PRO A 60 -11.58 1.56 -26.17
CA PRO A 60 -10.20 2.05 -26.33
C PRO A 60 -9.46 2.07 -24.99
N SER A 61 -8.19 1.65 -24.98
CA SER A 61 -7.42 1.35 -23.76
C SER A 61 -7.36 2.50 -22.75
N ILE A 62 -7.40 3.75 -23.18
CA ILE A 62 -7.40 4.93 -22.29
C ILE A 62 -8.64 4.98 -21.38
N TRP A 63 -9.80 4.52 -21.87
CA TRP A 63 -11.04 4.46 -21.10
C TRP A 63 -11.03 3.28 -20.12
N ILE A 64 -10.47 2.13 -20.53
CA ILE A 64 -10.23 0.96 -19.66
C ILE A 64 -9.35 1.37 -18.47
N VAL A 65 -8.21 2.01 -18.74
CA VAL A 65 -7.26 2.44 -17.70
C VAL A 65 -7.90 3.43 -16.73
N SER A 66 -8.67 4.40 -17.23
CA SER A 66 -9.39 5.36 -16.36
C SER A 66 -10.40 4.67 -15.45
N LEU A 67 -11.15 3.68 -15.97
CA LEU A 67 -12.12 2.93 -15.17
C LEU A 67 -11.45 2.01 -14.14
N LEU A 68 -10.34 1.36 -14.51
CA LEU A 68 -9.51 0.57 -13.57
C LEU A 68 -8.92 1.44 -12.46
N ILE A 69 -8.43 2.65 -12.76
CA ILE A 69 -7.90 3.57 -11.74
C ILE A 69 -9.01 3.97 -10.75
N PHE A 70 -10.23 4.19 -11.23
CA PHE A 70 -11.38 4.54 -10.39
C PHE A 70 -11.77 3.39 -9.45
N VAL A 71 -11.85 2.16 -9.97
CA VAL A 71 -12.11 0.97 -9.14
C VAL A 71 -10.98 0.73 -8.13
N ALA A 72 -9.72 0.90 -8.53
CA ALA A 72 -8.56 0.74 -7.64
C ALA A 72 -8.55 1.76 -6.49
N ILE A 73 -8.98 3.01 -6.71
CA ILE A 73 -9.15 4.01 -5.65
C ILE A 73 -10.20 3.55 -4.64
N ILE A 74 -11.38 3.10 -5.10
CA ILE A 74 -12.45 2.60 -4.23
C ILE A 74 -11.96 1.39 -3.42
N GLN A 75 -11.31 0.43 -4.07
CA GLN A 75 -10.73 -0.75 -3.42
C GLN A 75 -9.71 -0.34 -2.34
N THR A 76 -8.84 0.63 -2.62
CA THR A 76 -7.81 1.10 -1.68
C THR A 76 -8.45 1.77 -0.45
N ILE A 77 -9.49 2.60 -0.65
CA ILE A 77 -10.24 3.21 0.46
C ILE A 77 -10.93 2.14 1.30
N LEU A 78 -11.56 1.14 0.67
CA LEU A 78 -12.25 0.07 1.38
C LEU A 78 -11.29 -0.81 2.19
N VAL A 79 -10.10 -1.09 1.66
CA VAL A 79 -9.01 -1.75 2.39
C VAL A 79 -8.54 -0.91 3.57
N ALA A 80 -8.27 0.38 3.37
CA ALA A 80 -7.77 1.26 4.42
C ALA A 80 -8.78 1.45 5.57
N VAL A 81 -10.06 1.64 5.26
CA VAL A 81 -11.10 1.85 6.28
C VAL A 81 -11.38 0.59 7.11
N PHE A 82 -11.45 -0.58 6.46
CA PHE A 82 -11.89 -1.82 7.14
C PHE A 82 -10.74 -2.73 7.56
N TYR A 83 -9.73 -2.99 6.70
CA TYR A 83 -8.64 -3.94 7.02
C TYR A 83 -7.46 -3.33 7.76
N MET A 84 -7.25 -2.01 7.66
CA MET A 84 -6.28 -1.29 8.50
C MET A 84 -6.96 -0.66 9.74
N GLU A 85 -8.20 -1.04 10.03
CA GLU A 85 -8.99 -0.64 11.22
C GLU A 85 -9.10 0.88 11.47
N LEU A 86 -8.78 1.69 10.46
CA LEU A 86 -8.56 3.15 10.53
C LEU A 86 -9.79 3.98 10.99
N ILE A 87 -10.94 3.33 11.13
CA ILE A 87 -12.21 3.89 11.63
C ILE A 87 -12.43 3.65 13.13
N HIS A 88 -11.72 2.70 13.75
CA HIS A 88 -11.72 2.44 15.20
C HIS A 88 -10.47 2.95 15.90
N GLU A 89 -9.37 3.10 15.15
CA GLU A 89 -8.15 3.74 15.64
C GLU A 89 -8.35 5.23 15.94
N ASP A 90 -7.51 5.77 16.82
CA ASP A 90 -7.49 7.18 17.16
C ASP A 90 -7.25 8.06 15.91
N LYS A 91 -7.93 9.22 15.83
CA LYS A 91 -7.88 10.12 14.66
C LYS A 91 -6.46 10.56 14.29
N PHE A 92 -5.54 10.52 15.27
CA PHE A 92 -4.12 10.76 15.07
C PHE A 92 -3.47 9.73 14.13
N TYR A 93 -3.76 8.44 14.27
CA TYR A 93 -3.21 7.40 13.38
C TYR A 93 -3.72 7.54 11.94
N SER A 94 -5.02 7.85 11.78
CA SER A 94 -5.61 8.17 10.48
C SER A 94 -4.94 9.38 9.81
N PHE A 95 -4.64 10.43 10.58
CA PHE A 95 -3.91 11.61 10.09
C PHE A 95 -2.46 11.28 9.70
N VAL A 96 -1.73 10.52 10.53
CA VAL A 96 -0.35 10.09 10.22
C VAL A 96 -0.32 9.23 8.97
N PHE A 97 -1.23 8.26 8.83
CA PHE A 97 -1.36 7.43 7.63
C PHE A 97 -1.66 8.28 6.38
N GLY A 98 -2.63 9.20 6.48
CA GLY A 98 -2.94 10.15 5.40
C GLY A 98 -1.73 11.01 5.00
N SER A 99 -0.94 11.47 5.96
CA SER A 99 0.30 12.22 5.69
C SER A 99 1.35 11.35 4.98
N ALA A 100 1.50 10.08 5.35
CA ALA A 100 2.43 9.15 4.71
C ALA A 100 2.03 8.87 3.25
N VAL A 101 0.74 8.67 2.97
CA VAL A 101 0.21 8.52 1.61
C VAL A 101 0.40 9.81 0.79
N LEU A 102 0.19 10.99 1.39
CA LEU A 102 0.41 12.28 0.73
C LEU A 102 1.89 12.45 0.34
N PHE A 103 2.83 12.20 1.26
CA PHE A 103 4.26 12.27 0.96
C PHE A 103 4.69 11.21 -0.06
N MET A 104 4.16 9.99 0.01
CA MET A 104 4.39 8.95 -1.01
C MET A 104 3.97 9.43 -2.40
N LEU A 105 2.75 9.97 -2.55
CA LEU A 105 2.25 10.49 -3.83
C LEU A 105 3.06 11.69 -4.33
N LEU A 106 3.50 12.58 -3.43
CA LEU A 106 4.39 13.69 -3.76
C LEU A 106 5.74 13.21 -4.31
N PHE A 107 6.39 12.26 -3.62
CA PHE A 107 7.64 11.65 -4.09
C PHE A 107 7.44 10.92 -5.42
N PHE A 108 6.39 10.13 -5.58
CA PHE A 108 6.07 9.47 -6.85
C PHE A 108 5.90 10.48 -8.00
N GLY A 109 5.20 11.59 -7.77
CA GLY A 109 5.04 12.66 -8.76
C GLY A 109 6.38 13.27 -9.18
N ILE A 110 7.24 13.59 -8.21
CA ILE A 110 8.59 14.15 -8.45
C ILE A 110 9.47 13.14 -9.18
N THR A 111 9.52 11.88 -8.73
CA THR A 111 10.34 10.82 -9.33
C THR A 111 9.88 10.47 -10.75
N LEU A 112 8.58 10.36 -11.01
CA LEU A 112 8.06 10.14 -12.37
C LEU A 112 8.34 11.34 -13.29
N GLY A 113 8.33 12.56 -12.75
CA GLY A 113 8.76 13.77 -13.46
C GLY A 113 10.25 13.75 -13.82
N GLU A 114 11.11 13.37 -12.86
CA GLU A 114 12.56 13.22 -13.06
C GLU A 114 12.89 12.18 -14.12
N ILE A 115 12.28 10.99 -14.04
CA ILE A 115 12.47 9.90 -15.02
C ILE A 115 12.10 10.38 -16.43
N ARG A 116 10.91 10.98 -16.61
CA ARG A 116 10.49 11.48 -17.94
C ARG A 116 11.35 12.63 -18.43
N GLY A 117 11.85 13.48 -17.53
CA GLY A 117 12.83 14.51 -17.86
C GLY A 117 14.12 13.90 -18.40
N ARG A 118 14.69 12.92 -17.68
CA ARG A 118 15.91 12.20 -18.10
C ARG A 118 15.73 11.46 -19.42
N ASP A 119 14.58 10.83 -19.63
CA ASP A 119 14.25 10.15 -20.89
C ASP A 119 14.18 11.16 -22.05
N PHE A 120 13.56 12.33 -21.85
CA PHE A 120 13.54 13.41 -22.83
C PHE A 120 14.94 13.94 -23.17
N PHE A 121 15.79 14.21 -22.16
CA PHE A 121 17.17 14.64 -22.39
C PHE A 121 18.01 13.56 -23.08
N THR A 122 17.81 12.29 -22.74
CA THR A 122 18.55 11.16 -23.35
C THR A 122 18.07 10.87 -24.78
N ALA A 123 16.79 11.02 -25.07
CA ALA A 123 16.27 10.95 -26.44
C ALA A 123 16.81 12.08 -27.33
N THR A 124 17.08 13.26 -26.75
CA THR A 124 17.53 14.46 -27.49
C THR A 124 19.07 14.56 -27.60
N GLU A 125 19.82 14.19 -26.56
CA GLU A 125 21.31 14.27 -26.53
C GLU A 125 22.00 12.90 -26.69
N GLY A 126 21.33 11.76 -26.46
CA GLY A 126 21.96 10.43 -26.49
C GLY A 126 22.52 10.04 -27.87
N VAL A 127 21.88 10.50 -28.95
CA VAL A 127 22.38 10.35 -30.33
C VAL A 127 23.73 11.07 -30.53
N LYS A 128 23.99 12.14 -29.77
CA LYS A 128 25.23 12.91 -29.82
C LYS A 128 26.41 12.18 -29.18
N MET A 129 26.14 11.23 -28.27
CA MET A 129 27.14 10.35 -27.66
C MET A 129 27.53 9.19 -28.60
N MET A 130 26.58 8.66 -29.39
CA MET A 130 26.89 7.70 -30.47
C MET A 130 27.57 8.35 -31.67
N ARG A 131 27.42 9.67 -31.88
CA ARG A 131 28.07 10.45 -32.94
C ARG A 131 29.58 10.71 -32.73
N GLY A 132 30.22 10.02 -31.78
CA GLY A 132 31.67 9.98 -31.61
C GLY A 132 32.35 8.80 -32.33
N VAL A 133 31.60 7.75 -32.66
CA VAL A 133 32.11 6.45 -33.13
C VAL A 133 31.50 6.11 -34.50
N ASP A 134 32.34 5.72 -35.45
CA ASP A 134 31.93 5.16 -36.74
C ASP A 134 31.23 3.80 -36.57
N GLN A 135 30.45 3.38 -37.58
CA GLN A 135 29.79 2.08 -37.62
C GLN A 135 30.76 0.89 -37.51
N ASN A 136 32.05 1.12 -37.79
CA ASN A 136 33.13 0.14 -37.66
C ASN A 136 33.78 0.10 -36.25
N GLY A 137 33.24 0.83 -35.26
CA GLY A 137 33.75 0.85 -33.88
C GLY A 137 34.91 1.82 -33.61
N ASN A 138 35.34 2.60 -34.61
CA ASN A 138 36.45 3.53 -34.49
C ASN A 138 35.99 4.96 -34.21
N PHE A 139 36.60 5.64 -33.24
CA PHE A 139 36.38 7.07 -33.02
C PHE A 139 36.98 7.92 -34.14
N ALA A 140 36.43 9.13 -34.37
CA ALA A 140 37.03 10.11 -35.28
C ALA A 140 38.52 10.36 -34.91
N PRO A 141 39.41 10.73 -35.86
CA PRO A 141 40.89 10.67 -35.71
C PRO A 141 41.56 11.68 -34.74
N GLY A 142 40.87 11.99 -33.66
CA GLY A 142 41.47 12.37 -32.39
C GLY A 142 40.65 11.88 -31.18
N GLY A 143 39.31 11.91 -31.15
CA GLY A 143 38.34 12.62 -32.00
C GLY A 143 37.52 13.64 -31.19
N PRO A 144 38.12 14.69 -30.62
CA PRO A 144 39.34 15.41 -31.01
C PRO A 144 39.63 15.54 -32.52
N LYS A 145 40.85 15.93 -32.92
CA LYS A 145 41.02 16.89 -34.03
C LYS A 145 40.74 16.37 -35.46
N LEU A 146 39.99 17.20 -36.18
CA LEU A 146 39.79 17.18 -37.62
C LEU A 146 41.06 17.67 -38.32
N GLU A 147 41.69 16.85 -39.16
CA GLU A 147 42.76 17.32 -40.07
C GLU A 147 42.13 17.90 -41.36
N LYS A 148 42.66 19.04 -41.82
CA LYS A 148 42.00 19.94 -42.78
C LYS A 148 42.92 20.23 -43.97
N LYS A 149 42.71 19.59 -45.13
CA LYS A 149 43.53 19.72 -46.35
C LYS A 149 42.78 19.14 -47.58
N SER A 150 42.73 19.72 -48.79
CA SER A 150 43.17 21.03 -49.35
C SER A 150 42.18 21.49 -50.44
N GLU A 151 42.44 22.62 -51.09
CA GLU A 151 41.61 23.27 -52.13
C GLU A 151 41.46 22.52 -53.48
N GLY A 152 40.57 23.05 -54.34
CA GLY A 152 40.49 22.77 -55.78
C GLY A 152 39.04 22.57 -56.24
N SER A 153 38.30 23.60 -56.68
CA SER A 153 38.39 24.20 -58.03
C SER A 153 38.28 23.17 -59.15
N HIS A 154 37.08 22.97 -59.69
CA HIS A 154 36.78 23.09 -61.13
C HIS A 154 35.27 23.22 -61.36
#